data_AF-A0AAE0B409-F1
#
_entry.id   AF-A0AAE0B409-F1
#
_cell.length_a   1.000
_cell.length_b   1.000
_cell.length_c   1.000
_cell.angle_alpha   90.00
_cell.angle_beta   90.00
_cell.angle_gamma   90.00
#
_symmetry.space_group_name_H-M   'P 1'
#
loop_
_entity.id
_entity.type
_entity.pdbx_description
1 polymer ?
#
loop_
_entity_poly.entity_id
_entity_poly.type
_entity_poly.pdbx_seq_one_letter_code
_entity_poly.pdbx_strand_id
1 'polypeptide(L)'
;MAAVCDFIIIFFIVMSILISASAAATPTKNQDLVVAIEEMQRANYFTFVMLINMSPLSDQNVTFLMPNDKTLSRANLHQLSVSDFLLLHSIPSALLFENLDHIPSGSLIPSSIPDYMLRIYNGGRKNFLLNNVKIISPNICTLGSSIRCHGIDGMLNITQNNTSVSPPTCSGNKPSSSPDVVATPPMPPSISDHAPPLSDPNYQPPVAAPAPLPIPEKSSAGCLSCGEMSLKYLFVTLLMLSIMGMLV
;
A
#
# COMPACT_ATOMS: atom_id res chain seq x y z
N MET A 1 -46.18 -31.70 -26.91
CA MET A 1 -44.72 -31.71 -27.13
C MET A 1 -44.14 -30.30 -27.14
N ALA A 2 -44.63 -29.37 -27.99
CA ALA A 2 -44.15 -27.98 -28.04
C ALA A 2 -44.17 -27.25 -26.68
N ALA A 3 -45.28 -27.34 -25.93
CA ALA A 3 -45.40 -26.69 -24.62
C ALA A 3 -44.38 -27.19 -23.58
N VAL A 4 -43.95 -28.45 -23.68
CA VAL A 4 -42.95 -29.04 -22.75
C VAL A 4 -41.54 -28.54 -23.08
N CYS A 5 -41.24 -28.33 -24.37
CA CYS A 5 -40.01 -27.69 -24.82
C CYS A 5 -39.92 -26.23 -24.37
N ASP A 6 -41.01 -25.48 -24.43
CA ASP A 6 -41.04 -24.07 -24.01
C ASP A 6 -40.76 -23.91 -22.51
N PHE A 7 -41.31 -24.80 -21.66
CA PHE A 7 -41.02 -24.81 -20.22
C PHE A 7 -39.55 -25.11 -19.90
N ILE A 8 -38.91 -26.00 -20.66
CA ILE A 8 -37.50 -26.36 -20.47
C ILE A 8 -36.59 -25.18 -20.85
N ILE A 9 -36.87 -24.49 -21.96
CA ILE A 9 -36.08 -23.32 -22.39
C ILE A 9 -36.19 -22.19 -21.37
N ILE A 10 -37.40 -21.90 -20.88
CA ILE A 10 -37.61 -20.87 -19.85
C ILE A 10 -36.86 -21.23 -18.56
N PHE A 11 -36.88 -22.50 -18.14
CA PHE A 11 -36.14 -22.95 -16.97
C PHE A 11 -34.62 -22.73 -17.10
N PHE A 12 -34.03 -23.03 -18.26
CA PHE A 12 -32.61 -22.80 -18.50
C PHE A 12 -32.23 -21.31 -18.57
N ILE A 13 -33.09 -20.46 -19.13
CA ILE A 13 -32.89 -19.01 -19.15
C ILE A 13 -32.93 -18.46 -17.72
N VAL A 14 -33.90 -18.87 -16.91
CA VAL A 14 -34.02 -18.44 -15.51
C VAL A 14 -32.82 -18.89 -14.68
N MET A 15 -32.34 -20.13 -14.86
CA MET A 15 -31.14 -20.62 -14.16
C MET A 15 -29.88 -19.85 -14.59
N SER A 16 -29.75 -19.51 -15.88
CA SER A 16 -28.61 -18.73 -16.40
C SER A 16 -28.59 -17.29 -15.83
N ILE A 17 -29.77 -16.67 -15.68
CA ILE A 17 -29.91 -15.35 -15.05
C ILE A 17 -29.57 -15.42 -13.56
N LEU A 18 -30.04 -16.44 -12.84
CA LEU A 18 -29.75 -16.63 -11.42
C LEU A 18 -28.25 -16.87 -11.16
N ILE A 19 -27.56 -17.61 -12.03
CA ILE A 19 -26.10 -17.83 -11.94
C ILE A 19 -25.35 -16.51 -12.17
N SER A 20 -25.82 -15.67 -13.10
CA SER A 20 -25.18 -14.38 -13.44
C SER A 20 -25.35 -13.33 -12.33
N ALA A 21 -26.44 -13.39 -11.55
CA ALA A 21 -26.70 -12.49 -10.43
C ALA A 21 -25.71 -12.66 -9.25
N SER A 22 -24.99 -13.78 -9.18
CA SER A 22 -24.00 -14.03 -8.12
C SER A 22 -22.66 -13.32 -8.33
N ALA A 23 -22.42 -12.72 -9.51
CA ALA A 23 -21.15 -12.10 -9.88
C ALA A 23 -20.99 -10.63 -9.43
N ALA A 24 -22.02 -10.02 -8.83
CA ALA A 24 -22.01 -8.61 -8.40
C ALA A 24 -22.16 -8.44 -6.88
N ALA A 25 -21.78 -9.44 -6.09
CA ALA A 25 -21.70 -9.28 -4.64
C ALA A 25 -20.43 -8.50 -4.30
N THR A 26 -20.57 -7.23 -3.89
CA THR A 26 -19.50 -6.51 -3.21
C THR A 26 -19.05 -7.36 -2.02
N PRO A 27 -17.75 -7.67 -1.87
CA PRO A 27 -17.26 -8.39 -0.70
C PRO A 27 -17.75 -7.70 0.58
N THR A 28 -18.29 -8.46 1.52
CA THR A 28 -18.63 -7.91 2.84
C THR A 28 -17.34 -7.54 3.59
N LYS A 29 -17.40 -6.59 4.52
CA LYS A 29 -16.24 -6.12 5.30
C LYS A 29 -15.35 -7.27 5.84
N ASN A 30 -15.99 -8.32 6.36
CA ASN A 30 -15.29 -9.49 6.88
C ASN A 30 -14.57 -10.27 5.77
N GLN A 31 -15.14 -10.32 4.57
CA GLN A 31 -14.51 -10.95 3.41
C GLN A 31 -13.27 -10.17 2.97
N ASP A 32 -13.37 -8.85 2.84
CA ASP A 32 -12.22 -8.01 2.45
C ASP A 32 -11.08 -8.10 3.49
N LEU A 33 -11.40 -8.19 4.78
CA LEU A 33 -10.40 -8.39 5.83
C LEU A 33 -9.69 -9.75 5.72
N VAL A 34 -10.45 -10.82 5.47
CA VAL A 34 -9.88 -12.18 5.30
C VAL A 34 -8.95 -12.21 4.08
N VAL A 35 -9.39 -11.63 2.96
CA VAL A 35 -8.58 -11.54 1.73
C VAL A 35 -7.31 -10.71 1.97
N ALA A 36 -7.43 -9.56 2.62
CA ALA A 36 -6.29 -8.71 2.94
C ALA A 36 -5.29 -9.43 3.87
N ILE A 37 -5.76 -10.15 4.89
CA ILE A 37 -4.90 -10.96 5.76
C ILE A 37 -4.12 -12.00 4.96
N GLU A 38 -4.77 -12.69 4.02
CA GLU A 38 -4.11 -13.68 3.15
C GLU A 38 -3.03 -13.02 2.27
N GLU A 39 -3.31 -11.85 1.69
CA GLU A 39 -2.35 -11.06 0.91
C GLU A 39 -1.16 -10.59 1.78
N MET A 40 -1.42 -10.10 3.01
CA MET A 40 -0.39 -9.70 3.96
C MET A 40 0.53 -10.86 4.37
N GLN A 41 -0.05 -12.05 4.61
CA GLN A 41 0.70 -13.26 4.97
C GLN A 41 1.59 -13.73 3.82
N ARG A 42 1.06 -13.75 2.57
CA ARG A 42 1.87 -14.05 1.38
C ARG A 42 3.04 -13.09 1.19
N ALA A 43 2.88 -11.84 1.62
CA ALA A 43 3.91 -10.81 1.58
C ALA A 43 4.86 -10.80 2.80
N ASN A 44 4.76 -11.76 3.72
CA ASN A 44 5.57 -11.89 4.94
C ASN A 44 5.37 -10.78 5.99
N TYR A 45 4.14 -10.30 6.19
CA TYR A 45 3.77 -9.36 7.26
C TYR A 45 3.00 -10.06 8.38
N PHE A 46 3.54 -11.17 8.91
CA PHE A 46 2.85 -12.03 9.88
C PHE A 46 2.60 -11.34 11.21
N THR A 47 3.55 -10.53 11.67
CA THR A 47 3.41 -9.85 12.97
C THR A 47 2.32 -8.79 12.90
N PHE A 48 2.22 -8.04 11.79
CA PHE A 48 1.16 -7.06 11.62
C PHE A 48 -0.23 -7.71 11.56
N VAL A 49 -0.34 -8.86 10.88
CA VAL A 49 -1.58 -9.67 10.87
C VAL A 49 -1.98 -10.11 12.28
N MET A 50 -1.01 -10.51 13.11
CA MET A 50 -1.28 -10.86 14.50
C MET A 50 -1.88 -9.67 15.29
N LEU A 51 -1.34 -8.45 15.08
CA LEU A 51 -1.86 -7.24 15.70
C LEU A 51 -3.31 -6.96 15.28
N ILE A 52 -3.62 -7.08 13.98
CA ILE A 52 -4.99 -6.94 13.44
C ILE A 52 -5.94 -7.93 14.11
N ASN A 53 -5.54 -9.20 14.26
CA ASN A 53 -6.40 -10.22 14.87
C ASN A 53 -6.64 -9.98 16.38
N MET A 54 -5.70 -9.32 17.07
CA MET A 54 -5.87 -8.94 18.47
C MET A 54 -6.80 -7.72 18.64
N SER A 55 -6.84 -6.81 17.66
CA SER A 55 -7.69 -5.62 17.70
C SER A 55 -8.21 -5.26 16.29
N PRO A 56 -9.24 -5.97 15.80
CA PRO A 56 -9.78 -5.70 14.47
C PRO A 56 -10.38 -4.29 14.40
N LEU A 57 -10.02 -3.53 13.36
CA LEU A 57 -10.55 -2.19 13.17
C LEU A 57 -12.02 -2.21 12.70
N SER A 58 -12.80 -1.23 13.14
CA SER A 58 -14.23 -1.08 12.79
C SER A 58 -14.44 -0.50 11.38
N ASP A 59 -13.43 0.11 10.77
CA ASP A 59 -13.59 0.97 9.61
C ASP A 59 -13.85 0.20 8.31
N GLN A 60 -14.64 0.83 7.42
CA GLN A 60 -15.07 0.26 6.15
C GLN A 60 -14.16 0.61 4.98
N ASN A 61 -13.15 1.47 5.16
CA ASN A 61 -12.16 1.83 4.15
C ASN A 61 -10.85 2.23 4.84
N VAL A 62 -9.80 1.44 4.64
CA VAL A 62 -8.54 1.64 5.35
C VAL A 62 -7.35 1.28 4.48
N THR A 63 -6.27 2.05 4.60
CA THR A 63 -4.95 1.67 4.10
C THR A 63 -4.04 1.37 5.27
N PHE A 64 -3.58 0.13 5.39
CA PHE A 64 -2.58 -0.24 6.39
C PHE A 64 -1.17 0.11 5.91
N LEU A 65 -0.41 0.77 6.77
CA LEU A 65 1.00 1.11 6.61
C LEU A 65 1.81 0.16 7.48
N MET A 66 2.21 -0.98 6.93
CA MET A 66 2.68 -2.13 7.69
C MET A 66 4.20 -2.11 7.85
N PRO A 67 4.75 -1.92 9.08
CA PRO A 67 6.15 -2.19 9.30
C PRO A 67 6.42 -3.68 9.09
N ASN A 68 7.56 -4.04 8.51
CA ASN A 68 7.94 -5.45 8.37
C ASN A 68 8.21 -6.11 9.74
N ASP A 69 8.18 -7.44 9.78
CA ASP A 69 8.34 -8.23 11.01
C ASP A 69 9.68 -7.95 11.74
N LYS A 70 10.76 -7.62 11.01
CA LYS A 70 12.06 -7.26 11.59
C LYS A 70 12.04 -5.89 12.28
N THR A 71 11.23 -4.96 11.78
CA THR A 71 11.01 -3.66 12.41
C THR A 71 10.13 -3.81 13.65
N LEU A 72 9.04 -4.59 13.55
CA LEU A 72 8.14 -4.85 14.68
C LEU A 72 8.81 -5.61 15.83
N SER A 73 9.70 -6.58 15.54
CA SER A 73 10.39 -7.34 16.59
C SER A 73 11.35 -6.51 17.45
N ARG A 74 11.74 -5.32 16.98
CA ARG A 74 12.59 -4.36 17.71
C ARG A 74 11.79 -3.20 18.30
N ALA A 75 10.49 -3.17 18.08
CA ALA A 75 9.61 -2.10 18.52
C ALA A 75 9.35 -2.17 20.02
N ASN A 76 9.39 -1.01 20.69
CA ASN A 76 8.85 -0.89 22.04
C ASN A 76 7.35 -0.56 21.95
N LEU A 77 6.52 -1.59 21.81
CA LEU A 77 5.06 -1.44 21.69
C LEU A 77 4.38 -1.08 23.03
N HIS A 78 5.09 -1.07 24.16
CA HIS A 78 4.49 -0.80 25.48
C HIS A 78 3.93 0.63 25.63
N GLN A 79 4.25 1.54 24.70
CA GLN A 79 3.80 2.93 24.76
C GLN A 79 2.41 3.16 24.15
N LEU A 80 1.88 2.22 23.37
CA LEU A 80 0.58 2.35 22.69
C LEU A 80 -0.25 1.09 22.91
N SER A 81 -1.58 1.26 22.99
CA SER A 81 -2.46 0.10 22.86
C SER A 81 -2.33 -0.51 21.47
N VAL A 82 -2.66 -1.80 21.30
CA VAL A 82 -2.64 -2.44 19.96
C VAL A 82 -3.56 -1.69 19.00
N SER A 83 -4.71 -1.21 19.49
CA SER A 83 -5.65 -0.42 18.69
C SER A 83 -5.03 0.90 18.23
N ASP A 84 -4.42 1.68 19.15
CA ASP A 84 -3.77 2.95 18.81
C ASP A 84 -2.59 2.74 17.86
N PHE A 85 -1.83 1.66 18.05
CA PHE A 85 -0.76 1.29 17.13
C PHE A 85 -1.30 1.05 15.71
N LEU A 86 -2.40 0.30 15.57
CA LEU A 86 -3.02 0.04 14.27
C LEU A 86 -3.59 1.31 13.65
N LEU A 87 -4.25 2.16 14.44
CA LEU A 87 -4.80 3.45 13.99
C LEU A 87 -3.71 4.43 13.54
N LEU A 88 -2.57 4.45 14.23
CA LEU A 88 -1.40 5.23 13.87
C LEU A 88 -0.79 4.76 12.55
N HIS A 89 -0.88 3.45 12.28
CA HIS A 89 -0.39 2.79 11.07
C HIS A 89 -1.51 2.58 10.04
N SER A 90 -2.52 3.45 10.02
CA SER A 90 -3.58 3.40 9.03
C SER A 90 -3.99 4.77 8.51
N ILE A 91 -4.46 4.81 7.27
CA ILE A 91 -5.11 5.98 6.65
C ILE A 91 -6.60 5.65 6.52
N PRO A 92 -7.53 6.57 6.89
CA PRO A 92 -8.97 6.33 6.87
C PRO A 92 -9.56 6.43 5.46
N SER A 93 -8.89 5.81 4.49
CA SER A 93 -9.30 5.68 3.09
C SER A 93 -8.56 4.51 2.46
N ALA A 94 -9.19 3.81 1.53
CA ALA A 94 -8.59 2.73 0.75
C ALA A 94 -7.80 3.31 -0.43
N LEU A 95 -6.48 3.50 -0.26
CA LEU A 95 -5.60 4.15 -1.22
C LEU A 95 -4.61 3.12 -1.78
N LEU A 96 -4.57 3.01 -3.11
CA LEU A 96 -3.46 2.37 -3.79
C LEU A 96 -2.28 3.34 -3.85
N PHE A 97 -1.09 2.81 -4.15
CA PHE A 97 0.11 3.61 -4.30
C PHE A 97 -0.04 4.65 -5.40
N GLU A 98 -0.75 4.32 -6.48
CA GLU A 98 -1.07 5.25 -7.56
C GLU A 98 -1.83 6.45 -7.00
N ASN A 99 -2.77 6.28 -6.07
CA ASN A 99 -3.47 7.40 -5.45
C ASN A 99 -2.52 8.28 -4.62
N LEU A 100 -1.62 7.64 -3.86
CA LEU A 100 -0.63 8.34 -3.04
C LEU A 100 0.39 9.12 -3.88
N ASP A 101 0.85 8.55 -5.00
CA ASP A 101 1.88 9.13 -5.86
C ASP A 101 1.43 10.42 -6.55
N HIS A 102 0.12 10.59 -6.75
CA HIS A 102 -0.45 11.85 -7.28
C HIS A 102 -0.53 12.97 -6.23
N ILE A 103 -0.30 12.68 -4.95
CA ILE A 103 -0.38 13.70 -3.91
C ILE A 103 0.94 14.49 -3.89
N PRO A 104 0.90 15.84 -3.98
CA PRO A 104 2.10 16.66 -4.00
C PRO A 104 2.94 16.52 -2.72
N SER A 105 4.27 16.54 -2.88
CA SER A 105 5.22 16.67 -1.77
C SER A 105 4.89 17.86 -0.88
N GLY A 106 4.99 17.69 0.43
CA GLY A 106 4.65 18.69 1.44
C GLY A 106 3.19 18.62 1.92
N SER A 107 2.33 17.87 1.24
CA SER A 107 0.93 17.65 1.66
C SER A 107 0.86 16.90 3.00
N LEU A 108 -0.26 17.09 3.70
CA LEU A 108 -0.62 16.38 4.92
C LEU A 108 -1.87 15.53 4.65
N ILE A 109 -1.83 14.25 5.00
CA ILE A 109 -3.01 13.37 5.01
C ILE A 109 -3.27 12.84 6.41
N PRO A 110 -4.52 12.61 6.82
CA PRO A 110 -4.80 12.08 8.14
C PRO A 110 -4.39 10.61 8.24
N SER A 111 -3.93 10.19 9.42
CA SER A 111 -4.04 8.79 9.83
C SER A 111 -5.41 8.51 10.48
N SER A 112 -5.70 7.25 10.80
CA SER A 112 -6.91 6.89 11.53
C SER A 112 -6.81 7.19 13.04
N ILE A 113 -5.60 7.38 13.58
CA ILE A 113 -5.47 7.94 14.94
C ILE A 113 -5.76 9.45 14.89
N PRO A 114 -6.62 9.97 15.80
CA PRO A 114 -6.96 11.39 15.84
C PRO A 114 -5.72 12.29 15.96
N ASP A 115 -5.81 13.48 15.37
CA ASP A 115 -4.82 14.57 15.45
C ASP A 115 -3.40 14.22 14.97
N TYR A 116 -3.22 13.09 14.29
CA TYR A 116 -1.96 12.71 13.67
C TYR A 116 -2.06 12.82 12.14
N MET A 117 -1.13 13.58 11.57
CA MET A 117 -1.05 13.83 10.14
C MET A 117 0.24 13.22 9.59
N LEU A 118 0.13 12.60 8.42
CA LEU A 118 1.24 12.08 7.65
C LEU A 118 1.66 13.12 6.61
N ARG A 119 2.87 13.63 6.75
CA ARG A 119 3.53 14.47 5.77
C ARG A 119 4.06 13.61 4.63
N ILE A 120 3.64 13.94 3.42
CA ILE A 120 4.05 13.29 2.19
C ILE A 120 5.34 13.93 1.67
N TYR A 121 6.29 13.09 1.30
CA TYR A 121 7.40 13.47 0.45
C TYR A 121 7.49 12.49 -0.71
N ASN A 122 7.23 12.98 -1.92
CA ASN A 122 7.40 12.26 -3.17
C ASN A 122 8.69 12.73 -3.85
N GLY A 123 9.73 11.91 -3.75
CA GLY A 123 11.01 12.09 -4.43
C GLY A 123 11.10 11.35 -5.77
N GLY A 124 9.97 10.95 -6.36
CA GLY A 124 9.91 10.21 -7.62
C GLY A 124 10.14 8.71 -7.45
N ARG A 125 10.74 8.07 -8.46
CA ARG A 125 10.77 6.60 -8.63
C ARG A 125 11.17 5.84 -7.35
N LYS A 126 10.17 5.25 -6.69
CA LYS A 126 10.32 4.44 -5.45
C LYS A 126 10.90 5.21 -4.26
N ASN A 127 10.73 6.53 -4.21
CA ASN A 127 11.15 7.37 -3.11
C ASN A 127 9.96 8.15 -2.53
N PHE A 128 9.00 7.40 -1.99
CA PHE A 128 7.80 7.96 -1.36
C PHE A 128 7.88 7.75 0.17
N LEU A 129 7.71 8.82 0.93
CA LEU A 129 7.83 8.84 2.37
C LEU A 129 6.59 9.45 3.03
N LEU A 130 6.22 8.88 4.17
CA LEU A 130 5.17 9.34 5.08
C LEU A 130 5.84 9.59 6.43
N ASN A 131 5.89 10.85 6.91
CA ASN A 131 6.60 11.24 8.14
C ASN A 131 8.03 10.66 8.21
N ASN A 132 8.79 10.81 7.12
CA ASN A 132 10.15 10.29 6.98
C ASN A 132 10.27 8.75 6.98
N VAL A 133 9.16 8.01 6.97
CA VAL A 133 9.15 6.55 6.81
C VAL A 133 8.84 6.20 5.36
N LYS A 134 9.70 5.39 4.74
CA LYS A 134 9.61 5.05 3.32
C LYS A 134 8.60 3.92 3.06
N ILE A 135 7.79 4.06 2.01
CA ILE A 135 7.04 2.92 1.44
C ILE A 135 8.02 2.05 0.64
N ILE A 136 8.17 0.79 1.06
CA ILE A 136 9.08 -0.19 0.42
C ILE A 136 8.35 -1.26 -0.39
N SER A 137 7.10 -1.55 -0.04
CA SER A 137 6.28 -2.56 -0.70
C SER A 137 4.90 -1.97 -1.02
N PRO A 138 4.73 -1.27 -2.15
CA PRO A 138 3.44 -0.72 -2.53
C PRO A 138 2.46 -1.83 -2.91
N ASN A 139 1.16 -1.53 -2.82
CA ASN A 139 0.05 -2.37 -3.32
C ASN A 139 0.13 -3.85 -2.93
N ILE A 140 0.26 -4.16 -1.63
CA ILE A 140 0.23 -5.54 -1.14
C ILE A 140 -1.20 -6.10 -1.19
N CYS A 141 -2.18 -5.36 -0.68
CA CYS A 141 -3.59 -5.76 -0.65
C CYS A 141 -4.31 -5.15 -1.86
N THR A 142 -4.64 -5.97 -2.85
CA THR A 142 -5.20 -5.52 -4.14
C THR A 142 -6.52 -6.20 -4.48
N LEU A 143 -6.73 -7.42 -4.01
CA LEU A 143 -7.93 -8.22 -4.34
C LEU A 143 -9.20 -7.69 -3.67
N GLY A 144 -9.09 -7.21 -2.43
CA GLY A 144 -10.19 -6.55 -1.72
C GLY A 144 -10.49 -5.15 -2.24
N SER A 145 -11.66 -4.60 -1.89
CA SER A 145 -12.05 -3.24 -2.29
C SER A 145 -11.84 -2.19 -1.21
N SER A 146 -12.10 -2.56 0.05
CA SER A 146 -12.10 -1.67 1.22
C SER A 146 -10.77 -1.59 1.97
N ILE A 147 -9.89 -2.56 1.77
CA ILE A 147 -8.61 -2.63 2.49
C ILE A 147 -7.47 -2.58 1.49
N ARG A 148 -6.63 -1.55 1.64
CA ARG A 148 -5.34 -1.45 0.97
C ARG A 148 -4.24 -1.63 1.99
N CYS A 149 -3.08 -2.07 1.53
CA CYS A 149 -1.94 -2.17 2.43
C CYS A 149 -0.62 -1.94 1.69
N HIS A 150 0.29 -1.28 2.38
CA HIS A 150 1.62 -0.93 1.91
C HIS A 150 2.63 -1.28 2.99
N GLY A 151 3.75 -1.88 2.60
CA GLY A 151 4.87 -2.12 3.48
C GLY A 151 5.72 -0.87 3.65
N ILE A 152 6.11 -0.57 4.88
CA ILE A 152 6.94 0.59 5.23
C ILE A 152 8.26 0.17 5.94
N ASP A 153 9.31 0.97 5.75
CA ASP A 153 10.65 0.75 6.34
C ASP A 153 10.86 1.55 7.62
N GLY A 154 10.01 1.29 8.60
CA GLY A 154 10.06 1.99 9.88
C GLY A 154 8.73 1.93 10.61
N MET A 155 8.66 2.62 11.73
CA MET A 155 7.44 2.80 12.50
C MET A 155 7.06 4.27 12.52
N LEU A 156 5.78 4.54 12.35
CA LEU A 156 5.21 5.84 12.63
C LEU A 156 5.19 6.04 14.16
N ASN A 157 5.53 7.26 14.59
CA ASN A 157 5.54 7.62 16.00
C ASN A 157 4.94 9.01 16.18
N ILE A 158 4.21 9.19 17.29
CA ILE A 158 3.54 10.45 17.67
C ILE A 158 4.59 11.53 17.97
N THR A 159 5.75 11.16 18.52
CA THR A 159 6.81 12.11 18.91
C THR A 159 7.49 12.83 17.75
N GLN A 160 7.35 12.35 16.52
CA GLN A 160 7.91 13.00 15.33
C GLN A 160 7.09 14.21 14.86
N ASN A 161 5.89 14.44 15.40
CA ASN A 161 5.01 15.52 14.96
C ASN A 161 5.27 16.88 15.65
N ASN A 162 6.47 17.12 16.18
CA ASN A 162 6.89 18.42 16.75
C ASN A 162 7.11 19.51 15.67
N THR A 163 6.32 19.51 14.60
CA THR A 163 6.09 20.70 13.80
C THR A 163 4.70 21.20 14.16
N SER A 164 4.62 22.17 15.07
CA SER A 164 3.41 22.90 15.40
C SER A 164 2.85 23.56 14.14
N VAL A 165 1.99 22.87 13.41
CA VAL A 165 1.18 23.49 12.36
C VAL A 165 -0.23 23.56 12.93
N SER A 166 -0.53 24.72 13.53
CA SER A 166 -1.90 25.09 13.82
C SER A 166 -2.73 24.94 12.53
N PRO A 167 -3.98 24.46 12.62
CA PRO A 167 -4.83 24.31 11.43
C PRO A 167 -4.95 25.64 10.68
N PRO A 168 -4.89 25.65 9.34
CA PRO A 168 -5.06 26.88 8.57
C PRO A 168 -6.48 27.41 8.84
N THR A 169 -6.55 28.53 9.56
CA THR A 169 -7.81 29.25 9.74
C THR A 169 -8.07 30.00 8.45
N CYS A 170 -9.01 29.52 7.63
CA CYS A 170 -9.49 30.25 6.47
C CYS A 170 -10.38 31.42 6.94
N SER A 171 -9.77 32.57 7.24
CA SER A 171 -10.48 33.84 7.45
C SER A 171 -10.24 34.76 6.26
N GLY A 172 -11.29 34.99 5.48
CA GLY A 172 -11.28 35.88 4.32
C GLY A 172 -11.52 37.36 4.66
N ASN A 173 -10.98 38.21 3.78
CA ASN A 173 -11.21 39.66 3.55
C ASN A 173 -10.60 40.61 4.61
N LYS A 174 -9.83 41.67 4.31
CA LYS A 174 -9.65 42.58 3.15
C LYS A 174 -8.27 43.30 3.29
N PRO A 175 -7.77 44.04 2.28
CA PRO A 175 -6.37 44.48 2.17
C PRO A 175 -6.08 45.80 2.88
N SER A 176 -4.85 46.00 3.36
CA SER A 176 -4.34 47.34 3.66
C SER A 176 -2.81 47.42 3.55
N SER A 177 -2.38 48.25 2.60
CA SER A 177 -1.21 49.13 2.63
C SER A 177 0.17 48.55 2.93
N SER A 178 0.93 48.30 1.85
CA SER A 178 2.38 48.46 1.83
C SER A 178 2.79 49.89 2.25
N PRO A 179 4.01 50.05 2.76
CA PRO A 179 4.88 51.05 2.15
C PRO A 179 6.22 50.44 1.74
N ASP A 180 6.64 50.84 0.54
CA ASP A 180 7.99 50.71 0.00
C ASP A 180 9.04 51.21 1.01
N VAL A 181 10.09 50.42 1.23
CA VAL A 181 11.42 50.96 1.51
C VAL A 181 12.46 50.17 0.71
N VAL A 182 12.96 50.85 -0.31
CA VAL A 182 14.17 50.57 -1.07
C VAL A 182 15.39 50.74 -0.16
N ALA A 183 16.34 49.79 -0.15
CA ALA A 183 17.79 50.05 -0.24
C ALA A 183 18.65 48.78 -0.05
N THR A 184 19.35 48.42 -1.13
CA THR A 184 20.74 47.86 -1.26
C THR A 184 21.22 46.63 -0.46
N PRO A 185 21.73 45.59 -1.16
CA PRO A 185 22.63 44.60 -0.56
C PRO A 185 24.10 45.07 -0.56
N PRO A 186 24.92 44.76 0.47
CA PRO A 186 26.36 44.90 0.36
C PRO A 186 26.97 43.68 -0.35
N MET A 187 27.74 43.95 -1.40
CA MET A 187 28.58 43.00 -2.11
C MET A 187 29.75 42.53 -1.23
N PRO A 188 30.11 41.23 -1.21
CA PRO A 188 31.32 40.75 -0.55
C PRO A 188 32.57 40.98 -1.42
N PRO A 189 33.74 41.33 -0.85
CA PRO A 189 34.99 41.29 -1.59
C PRO A 189 35.50 39.85 -1.73
N SER A 190 35.95 39.55 -2.95
CA SER A 190 36.65 38.33 -3.35
C SER A 190 38.17 38.43 -3.12
N ILE A 191 38.83 37.27 -3.26
CA ILE A 191 40.28 37.00 -3.42
C ILE A 191 41.01 36.66 -2.11
N SER A 192 41.43 35.41 -1.90
CA SER A 192 42.68 34.89 -2.49
C SER A 192 42.96 33.44 -2.12
N ASP A 193 43.59 32.75 -3.07
CA ASP A 193 44.15 31.41 -3.01
C ASP A 193 45.09 31.14 -1.83
N HIS A 194 44.89 29.98 -1.19
CA HIS A 194 46.02 29.23 -0.65
C HIS A 194 45.76 27.72 -0.73
N ALA A 195 46.57 27.07 -1.58
CA ALA A 195 46.70 25.62 -1.70
C ALA A 195 47.42 25.04 -0.46
N PRO A 196 47.28 23.72 -0.20
CA PRO A 196 47.60 23.11 1.08
C PRO A 196 49.07 22.69 1.17
N PRO A 197 49.55 22.42 2.40
CA PRO A 197 50.11 21.09 2.60
C PRO A 197 49.83 20.55 4.00
N LEU A 198 49.49 19.27 4.11
CA LEU A 198 50.13 18.37 5.09
C LEU A 198 49.63 16.94 4.88
N SER A 199 50.58 16.14 4.40
CA SER A 199 50.55 14.71 4.26
C SER A 199 50.28 14.03 5.60
N ASP A 200 49.20 13.26 5.70
CA ASP A 200 48.99 12.33 6.81
C ASP A 200 49.63 10.97 6.44
N PRO A 201 50.64 10.46 7.19
CA PRO A 201 51.35 9.23 6.86
C PRO A 201 50.54 7.95 7.07
N ASN A 202 49.28 8.02 7.48
CA ASN A 202 48.53 6.83 7.92
C ASN A 202 47.32 6.46 7.04
N TYR A 203 47.36 6.79 5.75
CA TYR A 203 46.40 6.29 4.78
C TYR A 203 46.74 4.84 4.39
N GLN A 204 46.04 3.88 5.01
CA GLN A 204 46.06 2.48 4.61
C GLN A 204 44.90 2.23 3.63
N PRO A 205 45.17 1.92 2.35
CA PRO A 205 44.10 1.64 1.39
C PRO A 205 43.34 0.37 1.80
N PRO A 206 42.01 0.30 1.59
CA PRO A 206 41.24 -0.89 1.91
C PRO A 206 41.70 -2.07 1.05
N VAL A 207 41.94 -3.19 1.72
CA VAL A 207 42.30 -4.48 1.12
C VAL A 207 41.21 -4.90 0.13
N ALA A 208 41.63 -5.28 -1.07
CA ALA A 208 40.76 -5.76 -2.14
C ALA A 208 39.96 -6.99 -1.69
N ALA A 209 38.64 -6.96 -1.93
CA ALA A 209 37.75 -8.08 -1.70
C ALA A 209 38.08 -9.26 -2.65
N PRO A 210 37.94 -10.52 -2.22
CA PRO A 210 38.11 -11.68 -3.08
C PRO A 210 37.06 -11.71 -4.21
N ALA A 211 37.46 -12.18 -5.39
CA ALA A 211 36.63 -12.28 -6.57
C ALA A 211 35.39 -13.20 -6.37
N PRO A 212 34.24 -12.89 -7.01
CA PRO A 212 33.08 -13.79 -7.00
C PRO A 212 33.35 -15.08 -7.78
N LEU A 213 33.01 -16.23 -7.18
CA LEU A 213 33.00 -17.52 -7.86
C LEU A 213 31.80 -17.64 -8.82
N PRO A 214 31.94 -18.41 -9.92
CA PRO A 214 30.95 -18.49 -10.99
C PRO A 214 29.65 -19.20 -10.58
N ILE A 215 28.54 -18.65 -11.10
CA ILE A 215 27.15 -19.09 -10.99
C ILE A 215 26.95 -20.41 -11.77
N PRO A 216 26.21 -21.39 -11.25
CA PRO A 216 25.56 -22.40 -12.07
C PRO A 216 24.18 -21.90 -12.54
N GLU A 217 24.03 -21.80 -13.86
CA GLU A 217 22.76 -21.65 -14.56
C GLU A 217 21.83 -22.86 -14.37
N LYS A 218 20.56 -22.68 -14.80
CA LYS A 218 19.45 -23.64 -15.01
C LYS A 218 18.36 -23.51 -13.93
N SER A 219 17.08 -23.33 -14.24
CA SER A 219 16.30 -23.64 -15.44
C SER A 219 15.18 -22.60 -15.60
N SER A 220 15.02 -22.11 -16.84
CA SER A 220 13.75 -21.60 -17.33
C SER A 220 12.70 -22.71 -17.23
N ALA A 221 11.60 -22.43 -16.54
CA ALA A 221 10.34 -23.12 -16.75
C ALA A 221 9.25 -22.05 -16.72
N GLY A 222 8.90 -21.57 -17.93
CA GLY A 222 7.66 -20.85 -18.14
C GLY A 222 6.51 -21.80 -17.84
N CYS A 223 5.77 -21.56 -16.77
CA CYS A 223 4.45 -22.11 -16.63
C CYS A 223 3.47 -21.15 -17.28
N LEU A 224 3.05 -21.57 -18.47
CA LEU A 224 1.89 -21.08 -19.19
C LEU A 224 0.72 -20.87 -18.22
N SER A 225 0.09 -19.71 -18.37
CA SER A 225 -1.26 -19.42 -17.92
C SER A 225 -2.16 -20.64 -18.17
N CYS A 226 -2.64 -21.24 -17.09
CA CYS A 226 -3.79 -22.12 -17.13
C CYS A 226 -4.84 -21.42 -16.27
N GLY A 227 -5.71 -20.65 -16.93
CA GLY A 227 -6.87 -20.09 -16.27
C GLY A 227 -7.63 -21.23 -15.62
N GLU A 228 -7.97 -21.08 -14.34
CA GLU A 228 -9.00 -21.89 -13.71
C GLU A 228 -10.32 -21.64 -14.43
N MET A 229 -10.51 -22.30 -15.57
CA MET A 229 -11.83 -22.61 -16.06
C MET A 229 -12.38 -23.60 -15.05
N SER A 230 -13.06 -23.04 -14.03
CA SER A 230 -13.57 -23.73 -12.86
C SER A 230 -13.99 -25.15 -13.23
N LEU A 231 -13.42 -26.17 -12.58
CA LEU A 231 -13.76 -27.59 -12.78
C LEU A 231 -15.29 -27.82 -12.76
N LYS A 232 -16.02 -26.94 -12.07
CA LYS A 232 -17.48 -26.84 -12.06
C LYS A 232 -18.09 -26.58 -13.45
N TYR A 233 -17.51 -25.69 -14.24
CA TYR A 233 -17.95 -25.38 -15.61
C TYR A 233 -17.74 -26.57 -16.55
N LEU A 234 -16.60 -27.26 -16.45
CA LEU A 234 -16.36 -28.49 -17.21
C LEU A 234 -17.38 -29.59 -16.82
N PHE A 235 -17.63 -29.76 -15.52
CA PHE A 235 -18.62 -30.74 -15.04
C PHE A 235 -20.05 -30.42 -15.52
N VAL A 236 -20.44 -29.15 -15.48
CA VAL A 236 -21.76 -28.71 -15.95
C VAL A 236 -21.88 -28.90 -17.46
N THR A 237 -20.88 -28.52 -18.25
CA THR A 237 -20.93 -28.72 -19.72
C THR A 237 -20.98 -30.20 -20.13
N LEU A 238 -20.23 -31.08 -19.46
CA LEU A 238 -20.27 -32.53 -19.70
C LEU A 238 -21.61 -33.14 -19.30
N LEU A 239 -22.20 -32.70 -18.18
CA LEU A 239 -23.52 -33.15 -17.75
C LEU A 239 -24.60 -32.73 -18.77
N MET A 240 -24.52 -31.50 -19.28
CA MET A 240 -25.45 -30.98 -20.28
C MET A 240 -25.35 -31.71 -21.62
N LEU A 241 -24.14 -32.06 -22.07
CA LEU A 241 -23.92 -32.86 -23.29
C LEU A 241 -24.45 -34.30 -23.14
N SER A 242 -24.32 -34.90 -21.96
CA SER A 242 -24.85 -36.24 -21.66
C SER A 242 -26.39 -36.26 -21.71
N ILE A 243 -27.04 -35.24 -21.15
CA ILE A 243 -28.51 -35.13 -21.16
C ILE A 243 -29.04 -34.89 -22.58
N MET A 244 -28.34 -34.09 -23.39
CA MET A 244 -28.72 -33.87 -24.80
C MET A 244 -28.48 -35.10 -25.68
N GLY A 245 -27.44 -35.88 -25.41
CA GLY A 245 -27.14 -37.12 -26.14
C GLY A 245 -28.09 -38.28 -25.84
N MET A 246 -28.83 -38.23 -24.73
CA MET A 246 -29.88 -39.21 -24.40
C MET A 246 -31.28 -38.81 -24.93
N LEU A 247 -31.41 -37.64 -25.56
CA LEU A 247 -32.69 -37.10 -26.04
C LEU A 247 -32.84 -37.10 -27.57
N VAL A 248 -31.90 -37.72 -28.29
CA VAL A 248 -31.97 -38.01 -29.75
C VAL A 248 -32.21 -39.51 -29.94
#